data_AF-A0A1E4XAC9-F1
#
_entry.id   AF-A0A1E4XAC9-F1
#
_cell.length_a   1.000
_cell.length_b   1.000
_cell.length_c   1.000
_cell.angle_alpha   90.00
_cell.angle_beta   90.00
_cell.angle_gamma   90.00
#
_symmetry.space_group_name_H-M   'P 1'
#
loop_
_entity.id
_entity.type
_entity.pdbx_description
1 polymer ?
#
loop_
_entity_poly.entity_id
_entity_poly.type
_entity_poly.pdbx_seq_one_letter_code
_entity_poly.pdbx_strand_id
1 'polypeptide(L)'
;MISTLKRLTTAMAALAFAAHAAAADLKLDAYNPGTSAMMPVSSVLVSGEHDVILVNAQFGKTQAEQLVTKIRASGKHLTTIYVSDGDPDFYFGLDTLTAAFPDAKVLASQPVVDHIKATAEHKLAFWGPKLGADKPTKAIIPQVLQGHTLTLEGKTLEVIGLDGPQPDRTFVWIPSIKAVVGGVVVFENTHVWMADTQTAKSHTDWLATLQRIEDLKPTTVIPGHYLGTPTVQSVAFTAGYIKAFDEETAKAKDSTALIAAMKKRYPNLEDESSLELSAKVAKGEMKW
;
A
#
# COMPACT_ATOMS: atom_id res chain seq x y z
N MET A 1 -30.73 -58.48 -49.33
CA MET A 1 -29.53 -57.63 -49.19
C MET A 1 -30.00 -56.21 -48.98
N ILE A 2 -30.33 -55.84 -47.74
CA ILE A 2 -29.51 -55.02 -46.82
C ILE A 2 -28.96 -53.75 -47.50
N SER A 3 -29.52 -52.58 -47.14
CA SER A 3 -28.75 -51.39 -46.71
C SER A 3 -29.65 -50.14 -46.66
N THR A 4 -30.45 -49.97 -45.60
CA THR A 4 -30.30 -48.95 -44.54
C THR A 4 -30.05 -47.49 -44.98
N LEU A 5 -31.15 -46.73 -44.95
CA LEU A 5 -31.31 -45.44 -44.24
C LEU A 5 -30.08 -44.96 -43.45
N LYS A 6 -29.49 -43.81 -43.82
CA LYS A 6 -28.71 -42.98 -42.87
C LYS A 6 -29.11 -41.51 -42.94
N ARG A 7 -29.66 -41.11 -41.80
CA ARG A 7 -30.21 -39.85 -41.34
C ARG A 7 -29.34 -38.63 -41.63
N LEU A 8 -30.03 -37.53 -41.98
CA LEU A 8 -29.59 -36.16 -41.73
C LEU A 8 -29.02 -36.04 -40.31
N THR A 9 -27.82 -35.48 -40.19
CA THR A 9 -27.35 -34.84 -38.96
C THR A 9 -26.80 -33.47 -39.34
N THR A 10 -27.67 -32.47 -39.22
CA THR A 10 -27.31 -31.06 -39.23
C THR A 10 -26.55 -30.79 -37.94
N ALA A 11 -25.21 -30.79 -37.99
CA ALA A 11 -24.39 -30.39 -36.87
C ALA A 11 -24.46 -28.88 -36.72
N MET A 12 -25.39 -28.42 -35.89
CA MET A 12 -25.52 -27.04 -35.45
C MET A 12 -24.37 -26.75 -34.48
N ALA A 13 -23.20 -26.38 -35.02
CA ALA A 13 -22.11 -25.83 -34.24
C ALA A 13 -22.50 -24.42 -33.78
N ALA A 14 -23.22 -24.33 -32.65
CA ALA A 14 -23.36 -23.09 -31.92
C ALA A 14 -21.98 -22.72 -31.37
N LEU A 15 -21.25 -21.91 -32.13
CA LEU A 15 -20.10 -21.15 -31.63
C LEU A 15 -20.60 -20.31 -30.46
N ALA A 16 -20.31 -20.76 -29.24
CA ALA A 16 -20.35 -19.93 -28.05
C ALA A 16 -19.25 -18.87 -28.19
N PHE A 17 -19.54 -17.81 -28.94
CA PHE A 17 -18.85 -16.54 -28.76
C PHE A 17 -19.30 -16.00 -27.40
N ALA A 18 -18.64 -16.47 -26.34
CA ALA A 18 -18.54 -15.66 -25.15
C ALA A 18 -17.74 -14.42 -25.57
N ALA A 19 -18.46 -13.36 -25.93
CA ALA A 19 -17.88 -12.03 -26.02
C ALA A 19 -17.29 -11.74 -24.64
N HIS A 20 -15.99 -11.96 -24.48
CA HIS A 20 -15.23 -11.24 -23.48
C HIS A 20 -15.33 -9.78 -23.91
N ALA A 21 -16.35 -9.09 -23.41
CA ALA A 21 -16.28 -7.64 -23.33
C ALA A 21 -14.92 -7.35 -22.70
N ALA A 22 -14.04 -6.68 -23.45
CA ALA A 22 -12.75 -6.30 -22.93
C ALA A 22 -13.03 -5.35 -21.78
N ALA A 23 -13.00 -5.86 -20.55
CA ALA A 23 -13.19 -5.05 -19.35
C ALA A 23 -12.25 -3.86 -19.46
N ALA A 24 -12.82 -2.67 -19.28
CA ALA A 24 -12.12 -1.39 -19.45
C ALA A 24 -10.82 -1.40 -18.66
N ASP A 25 -9.81 -0.68 -19.16
CA ASP A 25 -8.54 -0.56 -18.44
C ASP A 25 -8.79 0.06 -17.06
N LEU A 26 -8.20 -0.55 -16.04
CA LEU A 26 -8.30 -0.06 -14.67
C LEU A 26 -7.73 1.36 -14.59
N LYS A 27 -8.38 2.22 -13.80
CA LYS A 27 -7.93 3.60 -13.58
C LYS A 27 -7.48 3.78 -12.14
N LEU A 28 -6.40 4.53 -11.95
CA LEU A 28 -5.89 4.90 -10.64
C LEU A 28 -6.26 6.36 -10.32
N ASP A 29 -6.85 6.58 -9.16
CA ASP A 29 -6.95 7.91 -8.53
C ASP A 29 -6.24 7.84 -7.18
N ALA A 30 -5.09 8.51 -7.10
CA ALA A 30 -4.28 8.58 -5.88
C ALA A 30 -4.73 9.76 -5.03
N TYR A 31 -4.99 9.49 -3.75
CA TYR A 31 -5.19 10.48 -2.72
C TYR A 31 -3.96 10.50 -1.81
N ASN A 32 -3.33 11.65 -1.69
CA ASN A 32 -2.25 11.91 -0.74
C ASN A 32 -2.46 13.34 -0.19
N PRO A 33 -2.55 13.54 1.13
CA PRO A 33 -2.82 14.85 1.72
C PRO A 33 -1.60 15.79 1.70
N GLY A 34 -0.42 15.29 1.32
CA GLY A 34 0.85 16.00 1.37
C GLY A 34 1.10 16.55 2.77
N THR A 35 1.52 17.81 2.84
CA THR A 35 1.76 18.53 4.09
C THR A 35 0.48 19.00 4.80
N SER A 36 -0.70 18.71 4.24
CA SER A 36 -2.00 19.09 4.85
C SER A 36 -2.49 18.10 5.91
N ALA A 37 -1.75 17.02 6.16
CA ALA A 37 -2.04 16.05 7.22
C ALA A 37 -0.77 15.68 7.99
N MET A 38 -0.94 14.95 9.10
CA MET A 38 0.18 14.52 9.95
C MET A 38 1.17 13.60 9.23
N MET A 39 0.68 12.77 8.29
CA MET A 39 1.50 11.83 7.54
C MET A 39 1.11 11.92 6.06
N PRO A 40 2.07 12.02 5.13
CA PRO A 40 1.80 12.09 3.70
C PRO A 40 1.58 10.67 3.12
N VAL A 41 0.70 9.89 3.77
CA VAL A 41 0.35 8.52 3.38
C VAL A 41 -0.59 8.53 2.17
N SER A 42 -0.40 7.60 1.25
CA SER A 42 -1.23 7.48 0.05
C SER A 42 -2.34 6.44 0.20
N SER A 43 -3.49 6.78 -0.38
CA SER A 43 -4.59 5.87 -0.65
C SER A 43 -4.86 5.85 -2.14
N VAL A 44 -5.14 4.69 -2.71
CA VAL A 44 -5.33 4.56 -4.16
C VAL A 44 -6.68 3.91 -4.45
N LEU A 45 -7.53 4.62 -5.20
CA LEU A 45 -8.74 4.05 -5.78
C LEU A 45 -8.37 3.37 -7.10
N VAL A 46 -8.46 2.05 -7.14
CA VAL A 46 -8.34 1.25 -8.37
C VAL A 46 -9.74 1.00 -8.89
N SER A 47 -10.09 1.63 -10.00
CA SER A 47 -11.45 1.62 -10.51
C SER A 47 -11.60 0.82 -11.80
N GLY A 48 -12.62 -0.03 -11.86
CA GLY A 48 -13.15 -0.64 -13.07
C GLY A 48 -14.22 0.25 -13.71
N GLU A 49 -15.14 -0.36 -14.45
CA GLU A 49 -16.31 0.27 -15.05
C GLU A 49 -17.38 0.59 -14.00
N HIS A 50 -17.69 -0.35 -13.12
CA HIS A 50 -18.77 -0.30 -12.12
C HIS A 50 -18.26 -0.31 -10.69
N ASP A 51 -17.16 -1.03 -10.43
CA ASP A 51 -16.64 -1.27 -9.10
C ASP A 51 -15.32 -0.52 -8.85
N VAL A 52 -15.00 -0.32 -7.57
CA VAL A 52 -13.72 0.25 -7.12
C VAL A 52 -13.18 -0.55 -5.93
N ILE A 53 -11.86 -0.71 -5.92
CA ILE A 53 -11.08 -1.17 -4.75
C ILE A 53 -10.32 0.03 -4.20
N LEU A 54 -10.39 0.25 -2.89
CA LEU A 54 -9.56 1.22 -2.19
C LEU A 54 -8.34 0.50 -1.60
N VAL A 55 -7.14 0.97 -1.89
CA VAL A 55 -5.92 0.54 -1.21
C VAL A 55 -5.54 1.60 -0.18
N ASN A 56 -5.46 1.20 1.09
CA ASN A 56 -5.17 1.99 2.29
C ASN A 56 -6.24 3.03 2.66
N ALA A 57 -6.46 3.19 3.96
CA ALA A 57 -7.63 3.87 4.53
C ALA A 57 -7.35 5.26 5.11
N GLN A 58 -6.12 5.76 5.01
CA GLN A 58 -5.63 6.99 5.67
C GLN A 58 -5.60 6.89 7.21
N PHE A 59 -4.91 7.87 7.80
CA PHE A 59 -4.67 7.94 9.24
C PHE A 59 -5.81 8.58 10.02
N GLY A 60 -6.27 9.74 9.56
CA GLY A 60 -7.25 10.56 10.26
C GLY A 60 -8.65 10.47 9.65
N LYS A 61 -9.66 10.70 10.47
CA LYS A 61 -11.06 10.83 10.05
C LYS A 61 -11.23 11.83 8.90
N THR A 62 -10.65 13.02 8.99
CA THR A 62 -10.78 14.07 7.96
C THR A 62 -10.33 13.58 6.58
N GLN A 63 -9.20 12.88 6.48
CA GLN A 63 -8.70 12.33 5.22
C GLN A 63 -9.60 11.18 4.72
N ALA A 64 -10.07 10.32 5.62
CA ALA A 64 -11.01 9.26 5.29
C ALA A 64 -12.36 9.80 4.77
N GLU A 65 -12.86 10.94 5.28
CA GLU A 65 -14.07 11.61 4.77
C GLU A 65 -13.87 12.17 3.35
N GLN A 66 -12.66 12.60 3.00
CA GLN A 66 -12.32 13.01 1.63
C GLN A 66 -12.32 11.81 0.68
N LEU A 67 -11.83 10.65 1.12
CA LEU A 67 -11.97 9.39 0.37
C LEU A 67 -13.43 9.01 0.18
N VAL A 68 -14.27 9.11 1.22
CA VAL A 68 -15.72 8.88 1.11
C VAL A 68 -16.33 9.78 0.03
N THR A 69 -15.98 11.07 0.03
CA THR A 69 -16.44 12.02 -0.98
C THR A 69 -16.01 11.61 -2.40
N LYS A 70 -14.73 11.26 -2.58
CA LYS A 70 -14.20 10.79 -3.87
C LYS A 70 -14.91 9.54 -4.38
N ILE A 71 -15.10 8.54 -3.53
CA ILE A 71 -15.77 7.28 -3.88
C ILE A 71 -17.22 7.55 -4.28
N ARG A 72 -17.97 8.35 -3.51
CA ARG A 72 -19.36 8.72 -3.85
C ARG A 72 -19.46 9.48 -5.17
N ALA A 73 -18.55 10.43 -5.39
CA ALA A 73 -18.50 11.22 -6.62
C ALA A 73 -18.18 10.36 -7.86
N SER A 74 -17.49 9.24 -7.69
CA SER A 74 -17.20 8.31 -8.80
C SER A 74 -18.45 7.59 -9.33
N GLY A 75 -19.51 7.48 -8.51
CA GLY A 75 -20.71 6.68 -8.81
C GLY A 75 -20.49 5.17 -8.82
N LYS A 76 -19.27 4.69 -8.47
CA LYS A 76 -18.89 3.28 -8.46
C LYS A 76 -19.16 2.64 -7.11
N HIS A 77 -19.32 1.33 -7.14
CA HIS A 77 -19.53 0.52 -5.94
C HIS A 77 -18.17 0.12 -5.33
N LEU A 78 -17.95 0.54 -4.07
CA LEU A 78 -16.76 0.13 -3.32
C LEU A 78 -16.92 -1.32 -2.86
N THR A 79 -16.20 -2.24 -3.53
CA THR A 79 -16.31 -3.67 -3.22
C THR A 79 -15.36 -4.09 -2.11
N THR A 80 -14.15 -3.52 -2.08
CA THR A 80 -13.07 -3.92 -1.18
C THR A 80 -12.22 -2.73 -0.76
N ILE A 81 -11.83 -2.71 0.52
CA ILE A 81 -10.75 -1.89 1.06
C ILE A 81 -9.62 -2.85 1.43
N TYR A 82 -8.49 -2.74 0.75
CA TYR A 82 -7.27 -3.50 1.05
C TYR A 82 -6.30 -2.65 1.88
N VAL A 83 -5.89 -3.17 3.03
CA VAL A 83 -4.88 -2.55 3.90
C VAL A 83 -3.55 -3.25 3.67
N SER A 84 -2.55 -2.50 3.21
CA SER A 84 -1.25 -3.05 2.83
C SER A 84 -0.26 -3.22 3.96
N ASP A 85 -0.42 -2.47 5.06
CA ASP A 85 0.54 -2.41 6.14
C ASP A 85 -0.16 -2.33 7.51
N GLY A 86 0.55 -2.77 8.56
CA GLY A 86 0.03 -2.83 9.92
C GLY A 86 0.10 -1.50 10.69
N ASP A 87 0.72 -0.46 10.12
CA ASP A 87 0.78 0.86 10.74
C ASP A 87 -0.54 1.64 10.66
N PRO A 88 -0.85 2.45 11.70
CA PRO A 88 -2.16 3.04 11.88
C PRO A 88 -2.58 4.01 10.79
N ASP A 89 -1.64 4.64 10.11
CA ASP A 89 -1.91 5.53 8.98
C ASP A 89 -2.42 4.81 7.73
N PHE A 90 -2.32 3.49 7.68
CA PHE A 90 -2.89 2.65 6.63
C PHE A 90 -4.32 2.20 6.92
N TYR A 91 -4.77 2.19 8.19
CA TYR A 91 -6.03 1.53 8.58
C TYR A 91 -6.93 2.26 9.57
N PHE A 92 -6.49 3.33 10.25
CA PHE A 92 -7.34 4.04 11.22
C PHE A 92 -8.59 4.65 10.58
N GLY A 93 -8.49 5.16 9.35
CA GLY A 93 -9.63 5.70 8.62
C GLY A 93 -10.70 4.67 8.25
N LEU A 94 -10.46 3.36 8.47
CA LEU A 94 -11.46 2.31 8.28
C LEU A 94 -12.74 2.56 9.10
N ASP A 95 -12.63 3.15 10.28
CA ASP A 95 -13.82 3.47 11.11
C ASP A 95 -14.81 4.38 10.36
N THR A 96 -14.27 5.37 9.63
CA THR A 96 -15.05 6.29 8.81
C THR A 96 -15.55 5.61 7.53
N LEU A 97 -14.66 4.89 6.83
CA LEU A 97 -14.97 4.28 5.54
C LEU A 97 -16.00 3.16 5.66
N THR A 98 -15.91 2.31 6.67
CA THR A 98 -16.87 1.20 6.87
C THR A 98 -18.23 1.69 7.36
N ALA A 99 -18.30 2.83 8.06
CA ALA A 99 -19.58 3.48 8.36
C ALA A 99 -20.26 4.03 7.10
N ALA A 100 -19.47 4.51 6.13
CA ALA A 100 -19.99 5.04 4.87
C ALA A 100 -20.31 3.96 3.81
N PHE A 101 -19.58 2.83 3.85
CA PHE A 101 -19.68 1.72 2.89
C PHE A 101 -19.70 0.38 3.63
N PRO A 102 -20.80 0.03 4.31
CA PRO A 102 -20.88 -1.16 5.16
C PRO A 102 -20.76 -2.49 4.39
N ASP A 103 -21.02 -2.47 3.08
CA ASP A 103 -20.97 -3.66 2.22
C ASP A 103 -19.54 -3.96 1.70
N ALA A 104 -18.60 -3.02 1.84
CA ALA A 104 -17.24 -3.19 1.38
C ALA A 104 -16.47 -4.18 2.27
N LYS A 105 -15.79 -5.15 1.65
CA LYS A 105 -14.91 -6.08 2.38
C LYS A 105 -13.64 -5.35 2.81
N VAL A 106 -13.28 -5.46 4.09
CA VAL A 106 -11.99 -4.95 4.58
C VAL A 106 -11.02 -6.12 4.66
N LEU A 107 -9.97 -6.09 3.84
CA LEU A 107 -9.02 -7.20 3.67
C LEU A 107 -7.57 -6.76 3.94
N ALA A 108 -6.77 -7.65 4.51
CA ALA A 108 -5.31 -7.51 4.58
C ALA A 108 -4.65 -8.90 4.55
N SER A 109 -3.35 -8.98 4.32
CA SER A 109 -2.63 -10.26 4.42
C SER A 109 -2.62 -10.78 5.86
N GLN A 110 -2.42 -12.09 6.05
CA GLN A 110 -2.35 -12.68 7.39
C GLN A 110 -1.30 -12.00 8.29
N PRO A 111 -0.05 -11.74 7.85
CA PRO A 111 0.94 -11.04 8.66
C PRO A 111 0.49 -9.63 9.10
N VAL A 112 -0.15 -8.88 8.21
CA VAL A 112 -0.67 -7.54 8.52
C VAL A 112 -1.82 -7.62 9.53
N VAL A 113 -2.76 -8.56 9.35
CA VAL A 113 -3.85 -8.77 10.32
C VAL A 113 -3.31 -9.12 11.71
N ASP A 114 -2.31 -9.99 11.79
CA ASP A 114 -1.70 -10.40 13.05
C ASP A 114 -0.94 -9.24 13.71
N HIS A 115 -0.22 -8.44 12.93
CA HIS A 115 0.43 -7.22 13.42
C HIS A 115 -0.60 -6.25 14.01
N ILE A 116 -1.66 -5.93 13.27
CA ILE A 116 -2.71 -5.00 13.74
C ILE A 116 -3.36 -5.53 15.02
N LYS A 117 -3.69 -6.83 15.10
CA LYS A 117 -4.24 -7.43 16.33
C LYS A 117 -3.31 -7.26 17.53
N ALA A 118 -2.00 -7.39 17.32
CA ALA A 118 -1.02 -7.27 18.38
C ALA A 118 -0.78 -5.82 18.83
N THR A 119 -0.95 -4.83 17.94
CA THR A 119 -0.50 -3.45 18.20
C THR A 119 -1.63 -2.42 18.28
N ALA A 120 -2.83 -2.70 17.79
CA ALA A 120 -3.89 -1.69 17.61
C ALA A 120 -4.27 -0.95 18.90
N GLU A 121 -4.40 -1.64 20.04
CA GLU A 121 -4.74 -0.99 21.31
C GLU A 121 -3.65 0.01 21.73
N HIS A 122 -2.38 -0.41 21.67
CA HIS A 122 -1.25 0.44 22.01
C HIS A 122 -1.11 1.62 21.04
N LYS A 123 -1.26 1.37 19.73
CA LYS A 123 -1.21 2.42 18.70
C LYS A 123 -2.37 3.42 18.88
N LEU A 124 -3.57 2.96 19.21
CA LEU A 124 -4.71 3.85 19.53
C LEU A 124 -4.43 4.71 20.77
N ALA A 125 -3.90 4.12 21.84
CA ALA A 125 -3.56 4.86 23.04
C ALA A 125 -2.48 5.92 22.78
N PHE A 126 -1.49 5.61 21.94
CA PHE A 126 -0.40 6.53 21.60
C PHE A 126 -0.84 7.65 20.64
N TRP A 127 -1.56 7.31 19.58
CA TRP A 127 -1.92 8.23 18.50
C TRP A 127 -3.24 8.98 18.74
N GLY A 128 -4.18 8.39 19.47
CA GLY A 128 -5.49 8.99 19.74
C GLY A 128 -5.42 10.40 20.33
N PRO A 129 -4.57 10.67 21.34
CA PRO A 129 -4.39 12.03 21.86
C PRO A 129 -3.77 13.00 20.85
N LYS A 130 -2.92 12.53 19.94
CA LYS A 130 -2.26 13.35 18.91
C LYS A 130 -3.20 13.69 17.75
N LEU A 131 -4.06 12.74 17.38
CA LEU A 131 -5.08 12.92 16.35
C LEU A 131 -6.25 13.79 16.83
N GLY A 132 -6.49 13.91 18.13
CA GLY A 132 -7.55 14.75 18.66
C GLY A 132 -8.93 14.37 18.12
N ALA A 133 -9.55 15.26 17.35
CA ALA A 133 -10.85 15.02 16.71
C ALA A 133 -10.78 14.03 15.52
N ASP A 134 -9.60 13.83 14.94
CA ASP A 134 -9.38 12.92 13.81
C ASP A 134 -9.18 11.47 14.22
N LYS A 135 -9.12 11.18 15.53
CA LYS A 135 -8.94 9.82 16.02
C LYS A 135 -10.14 8.94 15.64
N PRO A 136 -9.92 7.67 15.27
CA PRO A 136 -11.03 6.74 15.11
C PRO A 136 -11.68 6.42 16.46
N THR A 137 -12.96 6.09 16.46
CA THR A 137 -13.67 5.63 17.66
C THR A 137 -13.28 4.21 18.05
N LYS A 138 -12.85 3.41 17.06
CA LYS A 138 -12.34 2.05 17.22
C LYS A 138 -11.34 1.72 16.11
N ALA A 139 -10.37 0.86 16.41
CA ALA A 139 -9.55 0.22 15.37
C ALA A 139 -10.33 -0.95 14.77
N ILE A 140 -10.47 -0.97 13.45
CA ILE A 140 -11.08 -2.09 12.73
C ILE A 140 -9.98 -3.06 12.30
N ILE A 141 -10.13 -4.32 12.69
CA ILE A 141 -9.23 -5.39 12.28
C ILE A 141 -9.69 -5.94 10.92
N PRO A 142 -8.86 -5.88 9.85
CA PRO A 142 -9.22 -6.45 8.56
C PRO A 142 -9.45 -7.97 8.62
N GLN A 143 -10.27 -8.48 7.70
CA GLN A 143 -10.34 -9.92 7.44
C GLN A 143 -9.11 -10.37 6.66
N VAL A 144 -8.74 -11.64 6.82
CA VAL A 144 -7.57 -12.20 6.13
C VAL A 144 -7.92 -12.44 4.65
N LEU A 145 -7.17 -11.81 3.76
CA LEU A 145 -7.16 -12.11 2.34
C LEU A 145 -6.73 -13.57 2.13
N GLN A 146 -7.57 -14.34 1.47
CA GLN A 146 -7.23 -15.70 1.07
C GLN A 146 -6.33 -15.66 -0.17
N GLY A 147 -5.17 -16.31 -0.11
CA GLY A 147 -4.18 -16.27 -1.19
C GLY A 147 -3.45 -14.91 -1.23
N HIS A 148 -3.13 -14.45 -2.44
CA HIS A 148 -2.35 -13.24 -2.67
C HIS A 148 -2.95 -12.34 -3.76
N THR A 149 -4.24 -12.48 -4.06
CA THR A 149 -4.86 -11.76 -5.18
C THR A 149 -6.19 -11.14 -4.78
N LEU A 150 -6.40 -9.90 -5.21
CA LEU A 150 -7.71 -9.26 -5.29
C LEU A 150 -8.17 -9.28 -6.75
N THR A 151 -9.48 -9.27 -6.97
CA THR A 151 -10.08 -9.25 -8.30
C THR A 151 -11.03 -8.07 -8.43
N LEU A 152 -10.86 -7.29 -9.49
CA LEU A 152 -11.74 -6.20 -9.87
C LEU A 152 -12.20 -6.40 -11.31
N GLU A 153 -13.47 -6.73 -11.50
CA GLU A 153 -14.07 -6.93 -12.83
C GLU A 153 -13.27 -7.87 -13.75
N GLY A 154 -12.78 -8.97 -13.17
CA GLY A 154 -11.98 -9.98 -13.88
C GLY A 154 -10.51 -9.60 -14.09
N LYS A 155 -10.05 -8.44 -13.61
CA LYS A 155 -8.63 -8.05 -13.59
C LYS A 155 -8.02 -8.36 -12.22
N THR A 156 -6.79 -8.85 -12.22
CA THR A 156 -6.05 -9.20 -11.01
C THR A 156 -5.28 -8.01 -10.45
N LEU A 157 -5.29 -7.87 -9.13
CA LEU A 157 -4.34 -7.09 -8.35
C LEU A 157 -3.60 -8.08 -7.43
N GLU A 158 -2.29 -8.18 -7.57
CA GLU A 158 -1.45 -9.16 -6.88
C GLU A 158 -0.74 -8.53 -5.68
N VAL A 159 -0.86 -9.15 -4.50
CA VAL A 159 -0.12 -8.78 -3.29
C VAL A 159 1.22 -9.52 -3.32
N ILE A 160 2.30 -8.80 -3.63
CA ILE A 160 3.64 -9.36 -3.78
C ILE A 160 4.46 -9.12 -2.50
N GLY A 161 5.26 -10.12 -2.12
CA GLY A 161 6.18 -10.07 -0.96
C GLY A 161 5.83 -11.04 0.16
N LEU A 162 4.65 -11.69 0.12
CA LEU A 162 4.19 -12.65 1.14
C LEU A 162 5.08 -13.90 1.29
N ASP A 163 5.84 -14.22 0.25
CA ASP A 163 6.82 -15.32 0.20
C ASP A 163 8.24 -14.88 0.60
N GLY A 164 8.40 -13.59 0.94
CA GLY A 164 9.67 -12.98 1.27
C GLY A 164 10.02 -13.05 2.76
N PRO A 165 11.23 -12.56 3.12
CA PRO A 165 11.69 -12.52 4.51
C PRO A 165 10.96 -11.48 5.40
N GLN A 166 10.22 -10.55 4.78
CA GLN A 166 9.41 -9.52 5.46
C GLN A 166 7.97 -9.56 4.90
N PRO A 167 7.20 -10.64 5.20
CA PRO A 167 5.89 -10.89 4.58
C PRO A 167 4.79 -9.93 5.04
N ASP A 168 5.07 -9.11 6.05
CA ASP A 168 4.28 -7.98 6.52
C ASP A 168 4.48 -6.70 5.71
N ARG A 169 5.53 -6.63 4.88
CA ARG A 169 5.87 -5.44 4.06
C ARG A 169 5.68 -5.71 2.57
N THR A 170 4.42 -5.78 2.16
CA THR A 170 4.02 -6.09 0.77
C THR A 170 3.76 -4.84 -0.06
N PHE A 171 3.51 -5.06 -1.36
CA PHE A 171 2.96 -4.05 -2.26
C PHE A 171 1.94 -4.70 -3.20
N VAL A 172 1.08 -3.88 -3.81
CA VAL A 172 0.09 -4.35 -4.79
C VAL A 172 0.61 -4.09 -6.21
N TRP A 173 0.74 -5.15 -7.01
CA TRP A 173 1.04 -5.10 -8.43
C TRP A 173 -0.23 -5.28 -9.26
N ILE A 174 -0.40 -4.45 -10.29
CA ILE A 174 -1.57 -4.47 -11.17
C ILE A 174 -1.08 -4.70 -12.60
N PRO A 175 -0.96 -5.98 -13.04
CA PRO A 175 -0.34 -6.32 -14.32
C PRO A 175 -0.98 -5.65 -15.54
N SER A 176 -2.30 -5.51 -15.53
CA SER A 176 -3.07 -4.97 -16.68
C SER A 176 -2.69 -3.53 -17.03
N ILE A 177 -2.24 -2.76 -16.05
CA ILE A 177 -1.84 -1.34 -16.22
C ILE A 177 -0.41 -1.07 -15.77
N LYS A 178 0.37 -2.14 -15.52
CA LYS A 178 1.75 -2.10 -15.03
C LYS A 178 1.98 -1.11 -13.89
N ALA A 179 1.14 -1.17 -12.86
CA ALA A 179 1.20 -0.26 -11.74
C ALA A 179 1.56 -0.96 -10.43
N VAL A 180 2.43 -0.33 -9.64
CA VAL A 180 2.70 -0.69 -8.24
C VAL A 180 2.10 0.36 -7.31
N VAL A 181 1.31 -0.07 -6.33
CA VAL A 181 0.62 0.82 -5.39
C VAL A 181 0.63 0.26 -3.98
N GLY A 182 0.41 1.16 -2.99
CA GLY A 182 0.04 0.80 -1.63
C GLY A 182 0.99 -0.17 -0.97
N GLY A 183 2.29 0.13 -0.96
CA GLY A 183 3.26 -0.61 -0.16
C GLY A 183 4.05 0.39 0.67
N VAL A 184 4.23 0.09 1.97
CA VAL A 184 5.14 0.86 2.87
C VAL A 184 6.59 0.83 2.37
N VAL A 185 6.89 0.01 1.37
CA VAL A 185 8.23 -0.24 0.88
C VAL A 185 8.75 0.84 -0.08
N VAL A 186 7.91 1.75 -0.58
CA VAL A 186 8.35 2.84 -1.48
C VAL A 186 8.00 4.19 -0.90
N PHE A 187 8.96 5.11 -0.92
CA PHE A 187 8.88 6.49 -0.48
C PHE A 187 9.32 7.44 -1.62
N GLU A 188 8.97 8.72 -1.51
CA GLU A 188 9.47 9.77 -2.41
C GLU A 188 9.48 11.15 -1.73
N ASN A 189 10.58 11.89 -1.86
CA ASN A 189 10.73 13.26 -1.35
C ASN A 189 10.40 13.46 0.15
N THR A 190 10.52 12.40 0.95
CA THR A 190 10.47 12.46 2.42
C THR A 190 11.64 11.70 3.01
N HIS A 191 12.01 12.02 4.26
CA HIS A 191 12.86 11.12 5.01
C HIS A 191 12.17 9.76 5.19
N VAL A 192 12.86 8.68 4.82
CA VAL A 192 12.31 7.32 4.90
C VAL A 192 12.24 6.87 6.35
N TRP A 193 11.12 6.25 6.72
CA TRP A 193 10.92 5.65 8.03
C TRP A 193 11.72 4.34 8.15
N MET A 194 12.86 4.41 8.83
CA MET A 194 13.78 3.28 9.00
C MET A 194 13.61 2.58 10.36
N ALA A 195 12.79 3.12 11.25
CA ALA A 195 12.67 2.66 12.64
C ALA A 195 12.16 1.21 12.76
N ASP A 196 11.31 0.76 11.82
CA ASP A 196 10.80 -0.63 11.80
C ASP A 196 11.79 -1.65 11.22
N THR A 197 12.88 -1.19 10.59
CA THR A 197 13.91 -2.06 10.01
C THR A 197 15.25 -1.94 10.72
N GLN A 198 15.33 -2.35 11.98
CA GLN A 198 16.47 -2.02 12.84
C GLN A 198 17.79 -2.76 12.51
N THR A 199 17.77 -3.73 11.58
CA THR A 199 18.93 -4.59 11.29
C THR A 199 19.45 -4.43 9.85
N ALA A 200 20.75 -4.65 9.65
CA ALA A 200 21.33 -4.72 8.31
C ALA A 200 20.68 -5.78 7.41
N LYS A 201 20.21 -6.88 8.02
CA LYS A 201 19.43 -7.91 7.30
C LYS A 201 18.09 -7.34 6.82
N SER A 202 17.33 -6.65 7.68
CA SER A 202 16.05 -6.04 7.27
C SER A 202 16.21 -4.98 6.18
N HIS A 203 17.33 -4.26 6.13
CA HIS A 203 17.63 -3.34 5.02
C HIS A 203 17.97 -4.08 3.73
N THR A 204 18.77 -5.14 3.81
CA THR A 204 19.08 -5.99 2.65
C THR A 204 17.82 -6.64 2.09
N ASP A 205 16.95 -7.12 2.96
CA ASP A 205 15.65 -7.71 2.61
C ASP A 205 14.73 -6.67 1.93
N TRP A 206 14.67 -5.45 2.46
CA TRP A 206 13.90 -4.36 1.85
C TRP A 206 14.47 -3.96 0.48
N LEU A 207 15.79 -3.85 0.33
CA LEU A 207 16.43 -3.60 -0.96
C LEU A 207 16.10 -4.69 -1.99
N ALA A 208 15.99 -5.96 -1.57
CA ALA A 208 15.55 -7.05 -2.44
C ALA A 208 14.08 -6.89 -2.86
N THR A 209 13.19 -6.42 -1.97
CA THR A 209 11.79 -6.09 -2.32
C THR A 209 11.72 -4.95 -3.34
N LEU A 210 12.54 -3.91 -3.19
CA LEU A 210 12.64 -2.82 -4.18
C LEU A 210 13.15 -3.32 -5.53
N GLN A 211 14.12 -4.24 -5.55
CA GLN A 211 14.58 -4.87 -6.79
C GLN A 211 13.47 -5.68 -7.46
N ARG A 212 12.64 -6.41 -6.70
CA ARG A 212 11.47 -7.11 -7.26
C ARG A 212 10.51 -6.13 -7.95
N ILE A 213 10.33 -4.93 -7.41
CA ILE A 213 9.50 -3.89 -8.05
C ILE A 213 10.13 -3.45 -9.38
N GLU A 214 11.44 -3.19 -9.43
CA GLU A 214 12.15 -2.84 -10.68
C GLU A 214 12.00 -3.95 -11.75
N ASP A 215 12.10 -5.21 -11.34
CA ASP A 215 12.02 -6.36 -12.25
C ASP A 215 10.64 -6.52 -12.91
N LEU A 216 9.57 -6.03 -12.27
CA LEU A 216 8.22 -5.98 -12.84
C LEU A 216 8.09 -4.94 -13.97
N LYS A 217 9.06 -4.01 -14.09
CA LYS A 217 9.08 -2.92 -15.07
C LYS A 217 7.78 -2.11 -15.06
N PRO A 218 7.40 -1.54 -13.90
CA PRO A 218 6.19 -0.72 -13.79
C PRO A 218 6.30 0.51 -14.71
N THR A 219 5.16 0.94 -15.23
CA THR A 219 5.03 2.27 -15.85
C THR A 219 4.50 3.31 -14.87
N THR A 220 3.91 2.86 -13.76
CA THR A 220 3.36 3.70 -12.69
C THR A 220 3.75 3.14 -11.34
N VAL A 221 4.23 4.01 -10.44
CA VAL A 221 4.50 3.67 -9.03
C VAL A 221 3.84 4.75 -8.18
N ILE A 222 2.99 4.33 -7.22
CA ILE A 222 2.42 5.21 -6.19
C ILE A 222 3.02 4.78 -4.84
N PRO A 223 3.98 5.55 -4.30
CA PRO A 223 4.62 5.26 -3.01
C PRO A 223 3.62 5.23 -1.85
N GLY A 224 3.93 4.49 -0.79
CA GLY A 224 3.15 4.49 0.45
C GLY A 224 3.15 5.86 1.11
N HIS A 225 4.29 6.56 1.08
CA HIS A 225 4.42 7.94 1.53
C HIS A 225 5.18 8.75 0.51
N TYR A 226 4.70 9.96 0.20
CA TYR A 226 5.43 10.85 -0.70
C TYR A 226 5.04 12.32 -0.59
N LEU A 227 5.97 13.18 -0.99
CA LEU A 227 5.69 14.59 -1.32
C LEU A 227 5.97 14.89 -2.79
N GLY A 228 5.26 15.88 -3.33
CA GLY A 228 5.36 16.24 -4.74
C GLY A 228 4.72 15.20 -5.66
N THR A 229 5.34 14.97 -6.82
CA THR A 229 4.83 14.05 -7.85
C THR A 229 5.72 12.81 -7.92
N PRO A 230 5.22 11.62 -7.54
CA PRO A 230 6.00 10.40 -7.61
C PRO A 230 6.15 9.93 -9.05
N THR A 231 7.20 9.15 -9.26
CA THR A 231 7.53 8.55 -10.56
C THR A 231 8.04 7.13 -10.33
N VAL A 232 8.34 6.39 -11.40
CA VAL A 232 8.96 5.06 -11.25
C VAL A 232 10.32 5.14 -10.53
N GLN A 233 10.98 6.31 -10.56
CA GLN A 233 12.24 6.59 -9.88
C GLN A 233 12.12 6.59 -8.35
N SER A 234 10.92 6.62 -7.78
CA SER A 234 10.72 6.54 -6.32
C SER A 234 11.25 5.24 -5.70
N VAL A 235 11.29 4.17 -6.50
CA VAL A 235 11.90 2.89 -6.11
C VAL A 235 13.41 3.06 -5.92
N ALA A 236 14.08 3.68 -6.90
CA ALA A 236 15.50 3.99 -6.84
C ALA A 236 15.83 5.03 -5.75
N PHE A 237 14.98 6.03 -5.53
CA PHE A 237 15.10 6.99 -4.44
C PHE A 237 15.15 6.27 -3.08
N THR A 238 14.17 5.41 -2.82
CA THR A 238 14.07 4.66 -1.56
C THR A 238 15.30 3.77 -1.37
N ALA A 239 15.72 3.04 -2.41
CA ALA A 239 16.90 2.19 -2.36
C ALA A 239 18.19 3.00 -2.10
N GLY A 240 18.31 4.17 -2.70
CA GLY A 240 19.43 5.10 -2.46
C GLY A 240 19.45 5.61 -1.03
N TYR A 241 18.29 5.96 -0.47
CA TYR A 241 18.16 6.42 0.90
C TYR A 241 18.57 5.34 1.92
N ILE A 242 18.09 4.10 1.76
CA ILE A 242 18.45 2.98 2.64
C ILE A 242 19.97 2.79 2.67
N LYS A 243 20.62 2.77 1.49
CA LYS A 243 22.08 2.62 1.39
C LYS A 243 22.83 3.78 2.05
N ALA A 244 22.37 5.02 1.84
CA ALA A 244 22.95 6.19 2.49
C ALA A 244 22.79 6.14 4.01
N PHE A 245 21.61 5.72 4.49
CA PHE A 245 21.33 5.57 5.92
C PHE A 245 22.26 4.52 6.55
N ASP A 246 22.47 3.37 5.90
CA ASP A 246 23.42 2.34 6.34
C ASP A 246 24.85 2.88 6.42
N GLU A 247 25.30 3.55 5.35
CA GLU A 247 26.64 4.14 5.28
C GLU A 247 26.88 5.16 6.40
N GLU A 248 25.93 6.05 6.65
CA GLU A 248 26.07 7.09 7.67
C GLU A 248 25.86 6.54 9.10
N THR A 249 24.99 5.54 9.29
CA THR A 249 24.77 4.90 10.61
C THR A 249 26.06 4.26 11.13
N ALA A 250 26.84 3.64 10.25
CA ALA A 250 28.13 3.04 10.60
C ALA A 250 29.20 4.08 11.00
N LYS A 251 29.11 5.31 10.48
CA LYS A 251 30.06 6.41 10.77
C LYS A 251 29.65 7.24 11.97
N ALA A 252 28.34 7.43 12.16
CA ALA A 252 27.79 8.31 13.17
C ALA A 252 27.94 7.73 14.58
N LYS A 253 28.38 8.58 15.52
CA LYS A 253 28.52 8.20 16.93
C LYS A 253 27.16 8.03 17.62
N ASP A 254 26.24 8.94 17.34
CA ASP A 254 24.94 9.10 18.00
C ASP A 254 23.88 9.56 16.99
N SER A 255 22.62 9.65 17.43
CA SER A 255 21.50 10.02 16.55
C SER A 255 21.67 11.44 16.00
N THR A 256 22.24 12.36 16.79
CA THR A 256 22.47 13.75 16.37
C THR A 256 23.45 13.81 15.18
N ALA A 257 24.56 13.05 15.26
CA ALA A 257 25.52 12.95 14.16
C ALA A 257 24.90 12.29 12.92
N LEU A 258 24.08 11.26 13.10
CA LEU A 258 23.39 10.57 12.01
C LEU A 258 22.38 11.49 11.31
N ILE A 259 21.56 12.22 12.08
CA ILE A 259 20.60 13.19 11.56
C ILE A 259 21.34 14.25 10.74
N ALA A 260 22.42 14.83 11.27
CA ALA A 260 23.22 15.83 10.57
C ALA A 260 23.81 15.29 9.25
N ALA A 261 24.31 14.05 9.25
CA ALA A 261 24.85 13.41 8.05
C ALA A 261 23.77 13.16 6.99
N MET A 262 22.59 12.68 7.40
CA MET A 262 21.48 12.44 6.47
C MET A 262 20.91 13.74 5.91
N LYS A 263 20.75 14.79 6.72
CA LYS A 263 20.34 16.12 6.24
C LYS A 263 21.36 16.72 5.27
N LYS A 264 22.65 16.39 5.41
CA LYS A 264 23.66 16.82 4.42
C LYS A 264 23.52 16.09 3.07
N ARG A 265 23.20 14.80 3.07
CA ARG A 265 22.98 14.02 1.84
C ARG A 265 21.65 14.34 1.17
N TYR A 266 20.65 14.69 1.98
CA TYR A 266 19.28 14.93 1.56
C TYR A 266 18.75 16.26 2.13
N PRO A 267 19.29 17.41 1.70
CA PRO A 267 19.01 18.71 2.33
C PRO A 267 17.60 19.25 2.09
N ASN A 268 16.86 18.66 1.15
CA ASN A 268 15.55 19.15 0.71
C ASN A 268 14.39 18.20 1.08
N LEU A 269 14.66 17.11 1.81
CA LEU A 269 13.59 16.22 2.25
C LEU A 269 12.87 16.83 3.44
N GLU A 270 11.55 16.71 3.45
CA GLU A 270 10.72 17.05 4.60
C GLU A 270 10.50 15.82 5.50
N ASP A 271 9.57 15.95 6.46
CA ASP A 271 9.28 14.96 7.49
C ASP A 271 10.53 14.58 8.32
N GLU A 272 11.16 15.60 8.90
CA GLU A 272 12.33 15.42 9.77
C GLU A 272 12.01 14.51 10.98
N SER A 273 10.74 14.43 11.38
CA SER A 273 10.30 13.59 12.49
C SER A 273 10.59 12.10 12.25
N SER A 274 10.44 11.64 11.00
CA SER A 274 10.79 10.29 10.57
C SER A 274 12.29 10.02 10.71
N LEU A 275 13.14 10.97 10.29
CA LEU A 275 14.59 10.85 10.44
C LEU A 275 15.02 10.86 11.91
N GLU A 276 14.46 11.76 12.72
CA GLU A 276 14.82 11.88 14.13
C GLU A 276 14.55 10.58 14.91
N LEU A 277 13.37 9.99 14.73
CA LEU A 277 13.01 8.75 15.40
C LEU A 277 13.85 7.59 14.88
N SER A 278 13.94 7.46 13.55
CA SER A 278 14.77 6.43 12.90
C SER A 278 16.22 6.45 13.39
N ALA A 279 16.81 7.65 13.53
CA ALA A 279 18.18 7.79 14.01
C ALA A 279 18.34 7.39 15.48
N LYS A 280 17.39 7.78 16.35
CA LYS A 280 17.40 7.37 17.77
C LYS A 280 17.31 5.86 17.92
N VAL A 281 16.46 5.21 17.13
CA VAL A 281 16.31 3.76 17.13
C VAL A 281 17.57 3.08 16.60
N ALA A 282 18.08 3.51 15.45
CA ALA A 282 19.29 2.94 14.84
C ALA A 282 20.54 3.07 15.73
N LYS A 283 20.59 4.09 16.59
CA LYS A 283 21.68 4.31 17.56
C LYS A 283 21.42 3.72 18.94
N GLY A 284 20.30 3.04 19.15
CA GLY A 284 19.95 2.39 20.41
C GLY A 284 19.57 3.37 21.54
N GLU A 285 19.31 4.63 21.19
CA GLU A 285 18.92 5.69 22.13
C GLU A 285 17.41 5.63 22.45
N MET A 286 16.64 4.94 21.61
CA MET A 286 15.21 4.69 21.77
C MET A 286 14.90 3.23 21.47
N LYS A 287 14.06 2.61 22.30
CA LYS A 287 13.44 1.32 21.98
C LYS A 287 12.19 1.57 21.15
N TRP A 288 12.06 0.79 20.08
CA TRP A 288 10.95 0.82 19.16
C TRP A 288 10.51 -0.61 18.88
#